data_AF-A0AAU8DDH5-F1
#
_entry.id   AF-A0AAU8DDH5-F1
#
_cell.length_a   1.000
_cell.length_b   1.000
_cell.length_c   1.000
_cell.angle_alpha   90.00
_cell.angle_beta   90.00
_cell.angle_gamma   90.00
#
_symmetry.space_group_name_H-M   'P 1'
#
loop_
_entity.id
_entity.type
_entity.pdbx_description
1 polymer ?
#
loop_
_entity_poly.entity_id
_entity_poly.type
_entity_poly.pdbx_seq_one_letter_code
_entity_poly.pdbx_strand_id
1 'polypeptide(L)'
;MEKTKDVIRPTDADAIRLAKTLIRSARYGSIAVLEPETGAPLASRVGVATDTDGSPLILISMLSAHTRAIIADPRCSLLLGEPGKGDPLAHPRITLVCRAVRLERGTPQQARAERRYLNRNPKAQLYVGLGDFSLFRLEIERGSLNGGFGKAYNMTAADLLTDSPALDMLADSEQSALDHMNADHLDAISVYARHFANASGEGWRVTGFDAEGMDIASGDEIRRIFFPQPLSDAGELRKILVEMAKAGRAALGVGLSQETSVPP
;
A
#
# COMPACT_ATOMS: atom_id res chain seq x y z
N MET A 1 -17.13 -39.58 -14.57
CA MET A 1 -16.95 -38.45 -13.64
C MET A 1 -16.07 -37.43 -14.33
N GLU A 2 -16.70 -36.39 -14.86
CA GLU A 2 -16.00 -35.25 -15.46
C GLU A 2 -15.31 -34.48 -14.32
N LYS A 3 -13.99 -34.35 -14.34
CA LYS A 3 -13.27 -33.52 -13.37
C LYS A 3 -13.71 -32.09 -13.60
N THR A 4 -14.55 -31.56 -12.71
CA THR A 4 -14.93 -30.15 -12.70
C THR A 4 -13.63 -29.34 -12.69
N LYS A 5 -13.37 -28.58 -13.76
CA LYS A 5 -12.21 -27.68 -13.81
C LYS A 5 -12.34 -26.71 -12.64
N ASP A 6 -11.35 -26.70 -11.76
CA ASP A 6 -11.28 -25.69 -10.72
C ASP A 6 -11.15 -24.32 -11.41
N VAL A 7 -12.07 -23.42 -11.06
CA VAL A 7 -12.12 -22.05 -11.59
C VAL A 7 -11.08 -21.18 -10.88
N ILE A 8 -10.60 -21.62 -9.71
CA ILE A 8 -9.53 -20.98 -8.96
C ILE A 8 -8.18 -21.43 -9.52
N ARG A 9 -7.35 -20.46 -9.88
CA ARG A 9 -5.98 -20.70 -10.33
C ARG A 9 -5.05 -20.90 -9.14
N PRO A 10 -3.99 -21.71 -9.29
CA PRO A 10 -2.89 -21.73 -8.33
C PRO A 10 -2.31 -20.32 -8.16
N THR A 11 -2.03 -19.96 -6.91
CA THR A 11 -1.40 -18.68 -6.58
C THR A 11 0.06 -18.70 -7.02
N ASP A 12 0.43 -17.72 -7.86
CA ASP A 12 1.76 -17.53 -8.41
C ASP A 12 2.34 -16.16 -8.02
N ALA A 13 3.61 -15.93 -8.34
CA ALA A 13 4.32 -14.70 -7.99
C ALA A 13 3.70 -13.44 -8.62
N ASP A 14 3.11 -13.54 -9.82
CA ASP A 14 2.47 -12.42 -10.49
C ASP A 14 1.15 -12.05 -9.81
N ALA A 15 0.36 -13.05 -9.40
CA ALA A 15 -0.86 -12.87 -8.64
C ALA A 15 -0.56 -12.25 -7.26
N ILE A 16 0.49 -12.72 -6.58
CA ILE A 16 0.96 -12.14 -5.31
C ILE A 16 1.36 -10.68 -5.51
N ARG A 17 2.17 -10.38 -6.53
CA ARG A 17 2.63 -9.02 -6.82
C ARG A 17 1.46 -8.10 -7.15
N LEU A 18 0.46 -8.57 -7.91
CA LEU A 18 -0.75 -7.83 -8.22
C LEU A 18 -1.58 -7.55 -6.97
N ALA A 19 -1.78 -8.55 -6.11
CA ALA A 19 -2.49 -8.40 -4.84
C ALA A 19 -1.81 -7.37 -3.93
N LYS A 20 -0.50 -7.51 -3.71
CA LYS A 20 0.29 -6.54 -2.94
C LYS A 20 0.24 -5.15 -3.55
N THR A 21 0.26 -5.02 -4.88
CA THR A 21 0.10 -3.73 -5.56
C THR A 21 -1.23 -3.09 -5.20
N LEU A 22 -2.35 -3.83 -5.33
CA LEU A 22 -3.69 -3.31 -5.01
C LEU A 22 -3.80 -2.84 -3.56
N ILE A 23 -3.22 -3.60 -2.62
CA ILE A 23 -3.20 -3.24 -1.20
C ILE A 23 -2.34 -1.99 -0.96
N ARG A 24 -1.11 -1.98 -1.46
CA ARG A 24 -0.14 -0.91 -1.24
C ARG A 24 -0.52 0.40 -1.93
N SER A 25 -1.23 0.36 -3.06
CA SER A 25 -1.65 1.57 -3.77
C SER A 25 -3.04 2.08 -3.38
N ALA A 26 -3.80 1.35 -2.55
CA ALA A 26 -5.14 1.77 -2.16
C ALA A 26 -5.09 3.04 -1.29
N ARG A 27 -5.98 4.00 -1.60
CA ARG A 27 -6.25 5.18 -0.77
C ARG A 27 -7.56 5.09 -0.02
N TYR A 28 -8.46 4.25 -0.50
CA TYR A 28 -9.74 3.96 0.10
C TYR A 28 -10.17 2.55 -0.31
N GLY A 29 -11.20 2.05 0.37
CA GLY A 29 -11.82 0.77 0.07
C GLY A 29 -13.24 0.71 0.59
N SER A 30 -13.94 -0.37 0.23
CA SER A 30 -15.24 -0.69 0.82
C SER A 30 -15.04 -1.69 1.94
N ILE A 31 -15.32 -1.29 3.19
CA ILE A 31 -15.30 -2.19 4.33
C ILE A 31 -16.69 -2.78 4.53
N ALA A 32 -16.78 -4.09 4.74
CA ALA A 32 -17.99 -4.76 5.17
C ALA A 32 -17.83 -5.30 6.60
N VAL A 33 -18.83 -5.04 7.43
CA VAL A 33 -18.87 -5.35 8.87
C VAL A 33 -20.23 -5.95 9.23
N LEU A 34 -20.37 -6.49 10.44
CA LEU A 34 -21.64 -7.07 10.91
C LEU A 34 -22.37 -6.08 11.83
N GLU A 35 -23.59 -5.68 11.48
CA GLU A 35 -24.41 -4.83 12.35
C GLU A 35 -24.75 -5.57 13.66
N PRO A 36 -24.46 -4.99 14.84
CA PRO A 36 -24.61 -5.70 16.12
C PRO A 36 -26.03 -6.19 16.40
N GLU A 37 -27.03 -5.40 16.03
CA GLU A 37 -28.43 -5.65 16.39
C GLU A 37 -29.10 -6.69 15.49
N THR A 38 -28.72 -6.74 14.22
CA THR A 38 -29.40 -7.55 13.19
C THR A 38 -28.52 -8.67 12.63
N GLY A 39 -27.19 -8.58 12.79
CA GLY A 39 -26.22 -9.43 12.11
C GLY A 39 -26.12 -9.17 10.60
N ALA A 40 -26.78 -8.15 10.07
CA ALA A 40 -26.75 -7.83 8.65
C ALA A 40 -25.36 -7.31 8.23
N PRO A 41 -24.90 -7.64 7.01
CA PRO A 41 -23.67 -7.07 6.49
C PRO A 41 -23.87 -5.59 6.14
N LEU A 42 -23.11 -4.70 6.78
CA LEU A 42 -23.07 -3.28 6.47
C LEU A 42 -21.80 -2.97 5.67
N ALA A 43 -21.96 -2.39 4.48
CA ALA A 43 -20.86 -1.89 3.66
C ALA A 43 -20.72 -0.37 3.77
N SER A 44 -19.49 0.14 3.92
CA SER A 44 -19.20 1.57 3.92
C SER A 44 -17.81 1.88 3.36
N ARG A 45 -17.55 3.13 2.99
CA ARG A 45 -16.24 3.55 2.50
C ARG A 45 -15.33 3.98 3.65
N VAL A 46 -14.07 3.55 3.61
CA VAL A 46 -13.00 3.96 4.55
C VAL A 46 -11.77 4.43 3.79
N GLY A 47 -11.05 5.40 4.34
CA GLY A 47 -9.72 5.78 3.87
C GLY A 47 -8.69 4.74 4.32
N VAL A 48 -7.75 4.40 3.44
CA VAL A 48 -6.80 3.30 3.63
C VAL A 48 -5.36 3.81 3.48
N ALA A 49 -4.48 3.29 4.33
CA ALA A 49 -3.04 3.25 4.15
C ALA A 49 -2.55 1.84 4.49
N THR A 50 -1.25 1.60 4.52
CA THR A 50 -0.69 0.32 4.98
C THR A 50 0.39 0.54 6.02
N ASP A 51 0.51 -0.41 6.95
CA ASP A 51 1.65 -0.52 7.86
C ASP A 51 2.89 -1.06 7.10
N THR A 52 4.03 -1.18 7.77
CA THR A 52 5.30 -1.62 7.15
C THR A 52 5.19 -2.99 6.47
N ASP A 53 4.49 -3.93 7.07
CA ASP A 53 4.26 -5.28 6.54
C ASP A 53 3.15 -5.38 5.49
N GLY A 54 2.37 -4.32 5.27
CA GLY A 54 1.30 -4.29 4.27
C GLY A 54 -0.10 -4.44 4.82
N SER A 55 -0.25 -4.66 6.13
CA SER A 55 -1.57 -4.67 6.75
C SER A 55 -2.29 -3.34 6.56
N PRO A 56 -3.56 -3.34 6.12
CA PRO A 56 -4.33 -2.12 5.96
C PRO A 56 -4.49 -1.38 7.28
N LEU A 57 -4.31 -0.07 7.22
CA LEU A 57 -4.60 0.87 8.29
C LEU A 57 -5.80 1.72 7.89
N ILE A 58 -6.77 1.82 8.79
CA ILE A 58 -7.94 2.70 8.63
C ILE A 58 -8.02 3.68 9.81
N LEU A 59 -8.43 4.91 9.52
CA LEU A 59 -8.68 5.95 10.51
C LEU A 59 -10.17 6.30 10.47
N ILE A 60 -10.90 5.94 11.52
CA ILE A 60 -12.36 5.98 11.54
C ILE A 60 -12.87 6.71 12.78
N SER A 61 -14.00 7.43 12.63
CA SER A 61 -14.67 8.06 13.76
C SER A 61 -15.40 6.99 14.60
N MET A 62 -15.30 7.10 15.91
CA MET A 62 -15.99 6.30 16.92
C MET A 62 -17.52 6.48 16.87
N LEU A 63 -18.01 7.50 16.15
CA LEU A 63 -19.42 7.77 15.94
C LEU A 63 -20.01 7.04 14.73
N SER A 64 -19.18 6.50 13.83
CA SER A 64 -19.66 5.86 12.60
C SER A 64 -20.31 4.50 12.89
N ALA A 65 -21.24 4.11 12.02
CA ALA A 65 -21.90 2.81 12.12
C ALA A 65 -20.90 1.64 12.00
N HIS A 66 -19.91 1.74 11.09
CA HIS A 66 -18.92 0.68 10.93
C HIS A 66 -17.99 0.55 12.14
N THR A 67 -17.70 1.63 12.88
CA THR A 67 -16.86 1.54 14.08
C THR A 67 -17.59 0.85 15.22
N ARG A 68 -18.88 1.17 15.43
CA ARG A 68 -19.72 0.44 16.40
C ARG A 68 -19.78 -1.06 16.09
N ALA A 69 -19.98 -1.40 14.81
CA ALA A 69 -20.00 -2.78 14.34
C ALA A 69 -18.68 -3.51 14.62
N ILE A 70 -17.53 -2.93 14.24
CA ILE A 70 -16.20 -3.52 14.45
C ILE A 70 -15.85 -3.72 15.94
N ILE A 71 -16.30 -2.80 16.81
CA ILE A 71 -16.08 -2.94 18.25
C ILE A 71 -16.88 -4.12 18.82
N ALA A 72 -18.09 -4.35 18.32
CA ALA A 72 -18.93 -5.46 18.75
C ALA A 72 -18.45 -6.81 18.18
N ASP A 73 -18.07 -6.84 16.90
CA ASP A 73 -17.48 -7.99 16.22
C ASP A 73 -16.32 -7.53 15.32
N PRO A 74 -15.07 -7.89 15.63
CA PRO A 74 -13.91 -7.40 14.89
C PRO A 74 -13.76 -8.04 13.50
N ARG A 75 -14.58 -9.03 13.13
CA ARG A 75 -14.54 -9.64 11.79
C ARG A 75 -15.04 -8.63 10.75
N CYS A 76 -14.22 -8.38 9.73
CA CYS A 76 -14.59 -7.51 8.63
C CYS A 76 -14.01 -8.03 7.31
N SER A 77 -14.51 -7.52 6.19
CA SER A 77 -13.83 -7.64 4.91
C SER A 77 -13.53 -6.26 4.32
N LEU A 78 -12.45 -6.17 3.54
CA LEU A 78 -12.05 -4.95 2.86
C LEU A 78 -11.88 -5.25 1.37
N LEU A 79 -12.71 -4.63 0.54
CA LEU A 79 -12.59 -4.68 -0.92
C LEU A 79 -11.73 -3.50 -1.40
N LEU A 80 -10.68 -3.83 -2.15
CA LEU A 80 -9.74 -2.90 -2.78
C LEU A 80 -9.65 -3.16 -4.28
N GLY A 81 -9.35 -2.11 -5.04
CA GLY A 81 -9.27 -2.13 -6.50
C GLY A 81 -10.41 -1.33 -7.11
N GLU A 82 -10.04 -0.34 -7.91
CA GLU A 82 -10.97 0.59 -8.53
C GLU A 82 -11.11 0.28 -10.02
N PRO A 83 -12.33 0.37 -10.58
CA PRO A 83 -12.53 0.22 -12.01
C PRO A 83 -11.98 1.44 -12.76
N GLY A 84 -11.33 1.20 -13.89
CA GLY A 84 -11.01 2.22 -14.89
C GLY A 84 -12.10 2.34 -15.96
N LYS A 85 -11.75 2.90 -17.13
CA LYS A 85 -12.62 2.91 -18.31
C LYS A 85 -12.91 1.48 -18.80
N GLY A 86 -14.07 1.27 -19.41
CA GLY A 86 -14.50 -0.03 -19.95
C GLY A 86 -15.34 -0.85 -18.96
N ASP A 87 -15.34 -2.17 -19.11
CA ASP A 87 -16.08 -3.08 -18.23
C ASP A 87 -15.46 -3.09 -16.82
N PRO A 88 -16.19 -2.72 -15.76
CA PRO A 88 -15.68 -2.71 -14.39
C PRO A 88 -15.20 -4.08 -13.91
N LEU A 89 -15.75 -5.19 -14.42
CA LEU A 89 -15.39 -6.56 -14.03
C LEU A 89 -14.10 -7.05 -14.68
N ALA A 90 -13.53 -6.29 -15.62
CA ALA A 90 -12.22 -6.56 -16.19
C ALA A 90 -11.06 -6.07 -15.32
N HIS A 91 -11.29 -5.11 -14.40
CA HIS A 91 -10.25 -4.46 -13.61
C HIS A 91 -9.89 -5.21 -12.34
N PRO A 92 -8.59 -5.41 -12.00
CA PRO A 92 -8.20 -6.17 -10.81
C PRO A 92 -8.77 -5.63 -9.49
N ARG A 93 -9.10 -6.56 -8.58
CA ARG A 93 -9.66 -6.28 -7.25
C ARG A 93 -9.31 -7.41 -6.29
N ILE A 94 -9.18 -7.07 -5.02
CA ILE A 94 -8.93 -8.02 -3.95
C ILE A 94 -9.90 -7.77 -2.79
N THR A 95 -10.54 -8.84 -2.31
CA THR A 95 -11.28 -8.82 -1.05
C THR A 95 -10.41 -9.46 0.02
N LEU A 96 -10.06 -8.68 1.03
CA LEU A 96 -9.38 -9.17 2.23
C LEU A 96 -10.43 -9.58 3.25
N VAL A 97 -10.20 -10.70 3.94
CA VAL A 97 -10.93 -11.06 5.15
C VAL A 97 -10.00 -10.82 6.32
N CYS A 98 -10.44 -9.99 7.26
CA CYS A 98 -9.60 -9.47 8.30
C CYS A 98 -10.27 -9.50 9.67
N ARG A 99 -9.44 -9.33 10.70
CA ARG A 99 -9.85 -8.88 12.03
C ARG A 99 -9.34 -7.47 12.28
N ALA A 100 -10.24 -6.56 12.62
CA ALA A 100 -9.88 -5.20 12.97
C ALA A 100 -9.37 -5.14 14.42
N VAL A 101 -8.17 -4.58 14.59
CA VAL A 101 -7.52 -4.36 15.88
C VAL A 101 -7.37 -2.86 16.08
N ARG A 102 -7.98 -2.32 17.14
CA ARG A 102 -7.82 -0.92 17.51
C ARG A 102 -6.40 -0.69 18.00
N LEU A 103 -5.71 0.31 17.46
CA LEU A 103 -4.41 0.73 17.94
C LEU A 103 -4.59 1.71 19.10
N GLU A 104 -4.05 1.36 20.26
CA GLU A 104 -4.17 2.17 21.46
C GLU A 104 -3.37 3.48 21.32
N ARG A 105 -4.02 4.59 21.66
CA ARG A 105 -3.43 5.93 21.53
C ARG A 105 -2.19 6.06 22.43
N GLY A 106 -1.13 6.64 21.88
CA GLY A 106 0.13 6.86 22.60
C GLY A 106 1.07 5.65 22.64
N THR A 107 0.70 4.51 22.04
CA THR A 107 1.61 3.38 21.85
C THR A 107 2.56 3.62 20.66
N PRO A 108 3.77 3.02 20.66
CA PRO A 108 4.68 3.10 19.52
C PRO A 108 4.05 2.62 18.21
N GLN A 109 3.23 1.56 18.27
CA GLN A 109 2.53 1.00 17.12
C GLN A 109 1.52 2.00 16.54
N GLN A 110 0.75 2.67 17.40
CA GLN A 110 -0.19 3.70 16.97
C GLN A 110 0.52 4.92 16.38
N ALA A 111 1.63 5.37 16.97
CA ALA A 111 2.42 6.49 16.45
C ALA A 111 3.00 6.19 15.06
N ARG A 112 3.54 4.98 14.84
CA ARG A 112 4.01 4.52 13.52
C ARG A 112 2.87 4.48 12.50
N ALA A 113 1.73 3.89 12.88
CA ALA A 113 0.57 3.78 12.01
C ALA A 113 0.01 5.16 11.63
N GLU A 114 -0.05 6.10 12.58
CA GLU A 114 -0.50 7.47 12.35
C GLU A 114 0.39 8.16 11.33
N ARG A 115 1.70 8.13 11.55
CA ARG A 115 2.70 8.68 10.64
C ARG A 115 2.54 8.14 9.22
N ARG A 116 2.48 6.81 9.05
CA ARG A 116 2.29 6.19 7.71
C ARG A 116 0.94 6.56 7.09
N TYR A 117 -0.12 6.60 7.91
CA TYR A 117 -1.44 7.01 7.43
C TYR A 117 -1.42 8.44 6.89
N LEU A 118 -0.76 9.37 7.60
CA LEU A 118 -0.66 10.78 7.20
C LEU A 118 0.26 11.00 6.00
N ASN A 119 1.36 10.25 5.89
CA ASN A 119 2.23 10.30 4.71
C ASN A 119 1.47 9.95 3.43
N ARG A 120 0.47 9.06 3.52
CA ARG A 120 -0.40 8.69 2.41
C ARG A 120 -1.61 9.62 2.24
N ASN A 121 -2.19 10.05 3.37
CA ASN A 121 -3.44 10.80 3.42
C ASN A 121 -3.24 12.13 4.17
N PRO A 122 -2.52 13.12 3.59
CA PRO A 122 -2.14 14.33 4.32
C PRO A 122 -3.35 15.15 4.79
N LYS A 123 -4.48 15.11 4.07
CA LYS A 123 -5.73 15.77 4.47
C LYS A 123 -6.31 15.22 5.79
N ALA A 124 -5.88 14.02 6.23
CA ALA A 124 -6.31 13.43 7.49
C ALA A 124 -5.74 14.13 8.74
N GLN A 125 -4.73 14.99 8.59
CA GLN A 125 -4.24 15.86 9.68
C GLN A 125 -5.36 16.68 10.33
N LEU A 126 -6.41 17.01 9.57
CA LEU A 126 -7.57 17.76 10.05
C LEU A 126 -8.41 17.01 11.10
N TYR A 127 -8.34 15.68 11.15
CA TYR A 127 -9.20 14.88 12.02
C TYR A 127 -8.49 13.77 12.81
N VAL A 128 -7.26 13.41 12.49
CA VAL A 128 -6.52 12.33 13.18
C VAL A 128 -6.31 12.57 14.68
N GLY A 129 -6.14 13.83 15.07
CA GLY A 129 -5.97 14.24 16.47
C GLY A 129 -7.28 14.43 17.24
N LEU A 130 -8.44 14.34 16.56
CA LEU A 130 -9.73 14.46 17.23
C LEU A 130 -9.96 13.25 18.13
N GLY A 131 -10.51 13.50 19.32
CA GLY A 131 -10.67 12.46 20.35
C GLY A 131 -11.61 11.33 19.94
N ASP A 132 -12.51 11.58 18.99
CA ASP A 132 -13.44 10.60 18.44
C ASP A 132 -12.89 9.87 17.22
N PHE A 133 -11.65 10.08 16.77
CA PHE A 133 -11.04 9.27 15.72
C PHE A 133 -10.07 8.25 16.30
N SER A 134 -9.99 7.07 15.68
CA SER A 134 -9.09 6.00 16.10
C SER A 134 -8.53 5.25 14.90
N LEU A 135 -7.25 4.87 15.00
CA LEU A 135 -6.61 3.99 14.04
C LEU A 135 -6.95 2.53 14.36
N PHE A 136 -7.26 1.79 13.31
CA PHE A 136 -7.38 0.34 13.35
C PHE A 136 -6.43 -0.26 12.33
N ARG A 137 -5.76 -1.33 12.74
CA ARG A 137 -5.01 -2.21 11.86
C ARG A 137 -5.87 -3.41 11.53
N LEU A 138 -5.97 -3.75 10.25
CA LEU A 138 -6.74 -4.89 9.80
C LEU A 138 -5.80 -6.08 9.62
N GLU A 139 -5.81 -7.00 10.58
CA GLU A 139 -5.02 -8.23 10.50
C GLU A 139 -5.63 -9.14 9.43
N ILE A 140 -4.89 -9.37 8.35
CA ILE A 140 -5.34 -10.18 7.21
C ILE A 140 -5.34 -11.66 7.60
N GLU A 141 -6.47 -12.33 7.47
CA GLU A 141 -6.57 -13.79 7.63
C GLU A 141 -6.36 -14.50 6.28
N ARG A 142 -6.94 -13.95 5.21
CA ARG A 142 -6.83 -14.43 3.82
C ARG A 142 -7.31 -13.36 2.84
N GLY A 143 -7.08 -13.58 1.55
CA GLY A 143 -7.62 -12.75 0.48
C GLY A 143 -8.23 -13.57 -0.66
N SER A 144 -9.11 -12.93 -1.42
CA SER A 144 -9.61 -13.42 -2.70
C SER A 144 -9.25 -12.38 -3.76
N LEU A 145 -8.27 -12.71 -4.60
CA LEU A 145 -7.87 -11.86 -5.71
C LEU A 145 -8.66 -12.26 -6.94
N ASN A 146 -9.20 -11.25 -7.62
CA ASN A 146 -9.65 -11.38 -8.98
C ASN A 146 -8.89 -10.39 -9.87
N GLY A 147 -7.99 -10.93 -10.69
CA GLY A 147 -7.11 -10.19 -11.59
C GLY A 147 -7.74 -9.84 -12.95
N GLY A 148 -9.06 -9.91 -13.08
CA GLY A 148 -9.80 -9.78 -14.34
C GLY A 148 -10.43 -11.10 -14.79
N PHE A 149 -11.01 -11.12 -16.00
CA PHE A 149 -11.75 -12.27 -16.50
C PHE A 149 -10.95 -13.59 -16.43
N GLY A 150 -11.54 -14.59 -15.78
CA GLY A 150 -10.98 -15.93 -15.64
C GLY A 150 -9.72 -16.03 -14.77
N LYS A 151 -9.36 -14.98 -14.01
CA LYS A 151 -8.15 -14.91 -13.17
C LYS A 151 -8.53 -14.76 -11.69
N ALA A 152 -9.02 -15.84 -11.07
CA ALA A 152 -9.39 -15.88 -9.65
C ALA A 152 -8.36 -16.68 -8.85
N TYR A 153 -7.98 -16.19 -7.67
CA TYR A 153 -6.95 -16.77 -6.80
C TYR A 153 -7.36 -16.67 -5.34
N ASN A 154 -7.03 -17.69 -4.55
CA ASN A 154 -7.13 -17.67 -3.10
C ASN A 154 -5.76 -17.33 -2.51
N MET A 155 -5.71 -16.36 -1.61
CA MET A 155 -4.49 -15.82 -1.03
C MET A 155 -4.45 -16.10 0.47
N THR A 156 -3.32 -16.56 0.98
CA THR A 156 -3.05 -16.65 2.42
C THR A 156 -2.57 -15.29 2.95
N ALA A 157 -2.51 -15.12 4.27
CA ALA A 157 -1.88 -13.94 4.87
C ALA A 157 -0.39 -13.83 4.47
N ALA A 158 0.33 -14.95 4.42
CA ALA A 158 1.75 -14.99 4.04
C ALA A 158 1.99 -14.56 2.58
N ASP A 159 1.04 -14.82 1.68
CA ASP A 159 1.09 -14.32 0.30
C ASP A 159 0.96 -12.79 0.23
N LEU A 160 0.26 -12.18 1.19
CA LEU A 160 -0.15 -10.77 1.14
C LEU A 160 0.71 -9.84 1.99
N LEU A 161 1.29 -10.35 3.06
CA LEU A 161 2.16 -9.60 3.95
C LEU A 161 3.61 -9.67 3.48
N THR A 162 4.36 -8.63 3.79
CA THR A 162 5.81 -8.62 3.68
C THR A 162 6.38 -9.34 4.90
N ASP A 163 7.19 -10.37 4.68
CA ASP A 163 7.95 -11.05 5.72
C ASP A 163 9.45 -10.78 5.48
N SER A 164 10.06 -9.98 6.34
CA SER A 164 11.48 -9.65 6.24
C SER A 164 12.05 -9.25 7.61
N PRO A 165 13.28 -9.69 7.93
CA PRO A 165 13.99 -9.25 9.14
C PRO A 165 14.30 -7.75 9.14
N ALA A 166 14.25 -7.08 7.98
CA ALA A 166 14.51 -5.64 7.90
C ALA A 166 13.35 -4.78 8.41
N LEU A 167 12.14 -5.35 8.62
CA LEU A 167 10.92 -4.57 8.84
C LEU A 167 10.98 -3.65 10.07
N ASP A 168 11.47 -4.14 11.20
CA ASP A 168 11.50 -3.34 12.44
C ASP A 168 12.48 -2.17 12.32
N MET A 169 13.70 -2.43 11.85
CA MET A 169 14.69 -1.38 11.63
C MET A 169 14.28 -0.38 10.54
N LEU A 170 13.59 -0.85 9.50
CA LEU A 170 12.98 0.02 8.50
C LEU A 170 11.88 0.86 9.13
N ALA A 171 11.01 0.29 9.96
CA ALA A 171 9.93 1.02 10.63
C ALA A 171 10.44 2.21 11.45
N ASP A 172 11.56 2.02 12.14
CA ASP A 172 12.21 3.02 13.00
C ASP A 172 12.86 4.15 12.19
N SER A 173 13.50 3.82 11.06
CA SER A 173 14.26 4.77 10.25
C SER A 173 13.51 5.35 9.05
N GLU A 174 12.35 4.78 8.68
CA GLU A 174 11.60 5.09 7.46
C GLU A 174 11.33 6.58 7.32
N GLN A 175 10.86 7.25 8.37
CA GLN A 175 10.45 8.65 8.26
C GLN A 175 11.63 9.56 7.88
N SER A 176 12.79 9.35 8.49
CA SER A 176 13.99 10.12 8.16
C SER A 176 14.41 9.87 6.71
N ALA A 177 14.25 8.64 6.20
CA ALA A 177 14.54 8.32 4.80
C ALA A 177 13.54 9.01 3.85
N LEU A 178 12.24 9.00 4.19
CA LEU A 178 11.21 9.70 3.42
C LEU A 178 11.48 11.21 3.36
N ASP A 179 11.77 11.83 4.50
CA ASP A 179 12.02 13.26 4.59
C ASP A 179 13.24 13.66 3.75
N HIS A 180 14.34 12.91 3.87
CA HIS A 180 15.55 13.13 3.06
C HIS A 180 15.28 12.97 1.55
N MET A 181 14.61 11.88 1.14
CA MET A 181 14.29 11.65 -0.28
C MET A 181 13.41 12.76 -0.84
N ASN A 182 12.41 13.19 -0.09
CA ASN A 182 11.44 14.19 -0.52
C ASN A 182 11.94 15.64 -0.44
N ALA A 183 13.02 15.90 0.29
CA ALA A 183 13.71 17.19 0.36
C ALA A 183 14.79 17.30 -0.73
N ASP A 184 15.62 16.27 -0.87
CA ASP A 184 16.89 16.38 -1.60
C ASP A 184 16.93 15.62 -2.94
N HIS A 185 15.99 14.69 -3.19
CA HIS A 185 16.07 13.73 -4.31
C HIS A 185 14.80 13.66 -5.17
N LEU A 186 14.11 14.79 -5.38
CA LEU A 186 12.91 14.86 -6.23
C LEU A 186 13.18 14.45 -7.70
N ASP A 187 14.40 14.66 -8.18
CA ASP A 187 14.84 14.22 -9.51
C ASP A 187 14.90 12.68 -9.59
N ALA A 188 15.43 12.02 -8.56
CA ALA A 188 15.47 10.56 -8.48
C ALA A 188 14.06 9.98 -8.34
N ILE A 189 13.18 10.60 -7.54
CA ILE A 189 11.78 10.20 -7.42
C ILE A 189 11.06 10.28 -8.77
N SER A 190 11.32 11.33 -9.54
CA SER A 190 10.77 11.47 -10.90
C SER A 190 11.26 10.37 -11.84
N VAL A 191 12.53 9.95 -11.74
CA VAL A 191 13.07 8.80 -12.47
C VAL A 191 12.35 7.52 -12.06
N TYR A 192 12.11 7.31 -10.76
CA TYR A 192 11.40 6.12 -10.29
C TYR A 192 9.97 6.04 -10.81
N ALA A 193 9.25 7.16 -10.73
CA ALA A 193 7.88 7.28 -11.21
C ALA A 193 7.78 6.93 -12.71
N ARG A 194 8.63 7.55 -13.54
CA ARG A 194 8.59 7.35 -15.00
C ARG A 194 9.02 5.95 -15.41
N HIS A 195 10.13 5.46 -14.87
CA HIS A 195 10.71 4.21 -15.35
C HIS A 195 10.09 2.97 -14.70
N PHE A 196 9.96 2.94 -13.37
CA PHE A 196 9.54 1.73 -12.66
C PHE A 196 8.04 1.65 -12.39
N ALA A 197 7.34 2.79 -12.34
CA ALA A 197 5.88 2.83 -12.16
C ALA A 197 5.10 3.12 -13.45
N ASN A 198 5.79 3.42 -14.56
CA ASN A 198 5.18 3.91 -15.81
C ASN A 198 4.19 5.06 -15.56
N ALA A 199 4.54 5.93 -14.61
CA ALA A 199 3.70 7.04 -14.17
C ALA A 199 4.09 8.32 -14.92
N SER A 200 3.09 9.09 -15.30
CA SER A 200 3.26 10.37 -15.97
C SER A 200 3.15 11.53 -14.98
N GLY A 201 3.39 12.76 -15.46
CA GLY A 201 3.30 13.96 -14.64
C GLY A 201 4.51 14.22 -13.74
N GLU A 202 4.34 15.20 -12.86
CA GLU A 202 5.37 15.73 -11.95
C GLU A 202 4.84 15.77 -10.51
N GLY A 203 5.65 16.25 -9.57
CA GLY A 203 5.25 16.41 -8.17
C GLY A 203 5.18 15.09 -7.38
N TRP A 204 5.81 14.03 -7.88
CA TRP A 204 5.91 12.75 -7.20
C TRP A 204 6.71 12.87 -5.90
N ARG A 205 6.18 12.30 -4.82
CA ARG A 205 6.81 12.18 -3.51
C ARG A 205 6.76 10.74 -3.02
N VAL A 206 7.78 10.30 -2.28
CA VAL A 206 7.72 9.00 -1.59
C VAL A 206 6.84 9.12 -0.37
N THR A 207 5.97 8.14 -0.13
CA THR A 207 5.02 8.11 0.99
C THR A 207 5.23 6.94 1.93
N GLY A 208 6.04 5.95 1.55
CA GLY A 208 6.38 4.82 2.40
C GLY A 208 7.48 3.97 1.79
N PHE A 209 8.23 3.32 2.67
CA PHE A 209 9.16 2.25 2.35
C PHE A 209 8.76 0.98 3.11
N ASP A 210 9.07 -0.17 2.53
CA ASP A 210 9.09 -1.45 3.21
C ASP A 210 10.19 -2.31 2.59
N ALA A 211 10.35 -3.54 3.08
CA ALA A 211 11.41 -4.40 2.61
C ALA A 211 11.26 -4.79 1.12
N GLU A 212 10.06 -4.74 0.54
CA GLU A 212 9.83 -5.13 -0.86
C GLU A 212 9.83 -3.95 -1.82
N GLY A 213 9.79 -2.70 -1.33
CA GLY A 213 9.71 -1.55 -2.23
C GLY A 213 9.41 -0.21 -1.58
N MET A 214 8.94 0.71 -2.44
CA MET A 214 8.53 2.06 -2.09
C MET A 214 7.17 2.38 -2.70
N ASP A 215 6.42 3.25 -2.03
CA ASP A 215 5.19 3.81 -2.56
C ASP A 215 5.36 5.30 -2.83
N ILE A 216 4.94 5.75 -4.02
CA ILE A 216 5.01 7.15 -4.42
C ILE A 216 3.61 7.72 -4.69
N ALA A 217 3.46 9.02 -4.53
CA ALA A 217 2.21 9.73 -4.73
C ALA A 217 2.41 11.04 -5.52
N SER A 218 1.46 11.34 -6.41
CA SER A 218 1.26 12.67 -6.99
C SER A 218 -0.24 13.01 -6.98
N GLY A 219 -0.61 13.98 -6.15
CA GLY A 219 -2.01 14.29 -5.88
C GLY A 219 -2.77 13.08 -5.33
N ASP A 220 -3.75 12.60 -6.09
CA ASP A 220 -4.60 11.46 -5.73
C ASP A 220 -4.10 10.12 -6.31
N GLU A 221 -3.06 10.15 -7.14
CA GLU A 221 -2.47 8.98 -7.79
C GLU A 221 -1.37 8.38 -6.91
N ILE A 222 -1.45 7.06 -6.67
CA ILE A 222 -0.48 6.30 -5.90
C ILE A 222 0.08 5.18 -6.77
N ARG A 223 1.40 4.98 -6.71
CA ARG A 223 2.08 3.88 -7.38
C ARG A 223 2.95 3.10 -6.41
N ARG A 224 2.87 1.77 -6.51
CA ARG A 224 3.78 0.84 -5.87
C ARG A 224 4.98 0.58 -6.79
N ILE A 225 6.18 0.72 -6.28
CA ILE A 225 7.43 0.35 -6.96
C ILE A 225 8.12 -0.71 -6.13
N PHE A 226 8.29 -1.91 -6.69
CA PHE A 226 9.03 -2.98 -6.02
C PHE A 226 10.52 -2.84 -6.28
N PHE A 227 11.32 -3.18 -5.27
CA PHE A 227 12.75 -3.37 -5.44
C PHE A 227 13.03 -4.61 -6.31
N PRO A 228 14.20 -4.67 -6.98
CA PRO A 228 14.62 -5.87 -7.73
C PRO A 228 14.66 -7.13 -6.86
N GLN A 229 15.01 -6.98 -5.58
CA GLN A 229 14.99 -8.01 -4.55
C GLN A 229 14.53 -7.39 -3.22
N PRO A 230 13.82 -8.14 -2.35
CA PRO A 230 13.49 -7.68 -1.02
C PRO A 230 14.75 -7.40 -0.18
N LEU A 231 14.68 -6.39 0.68
CA LEU A 231 15.74 -6.07 1.63
C LEU A 231 15.80 -7.12 2.72
N SER A 232 17.02 -7.55 3.02
CA SER A 232 17.34 -8.42 4.16
C SER A 232 17.83 -7.62 5.37
N ASP A 233 18.26 -6.37 5.15
CA ASP A 233 18.68 -5.44 6.19
C ASP A 233 18.28 -4.01 5.83
N ALA A 234 17.91 -3.19 6.83
CA ALA A 234 17.47 -1.81 6.60
C ALA A 234 18.57 -0.91 5.99
N GLY A 235 19.83 -1.19 6.26
CA GLY A 235 20.99 -0.48 5.71
C GLY A 235 21.15 -0.63 4.19
N GLU A 236 20.50 -1.63 3.58
CA GLU A 236 20.51 -1.86 2.14
C GLU A 236 19.65 -0.83 1.38
N LEU A 237 18.71 -0.15 2.05
CA LEU A 237 17.75 0.78 1.43
C LEU A 237 18.46 1.87 0.61
N ARG A 238 19.48 2.51 1.15
CA ARG A 238 20.19 3.58 0.44
C ARG A 238 20.86 3.05 -0.83
N LYS A 239 21.50 1.88 -0.73
CA LYS A 239 22.20 1.26 -1.85
C LYS A 239 21.23 0.92 -2.99
N ILE A 240 20.09 0.28 -2.67
CA ILE A 240 19.12 -0.12 -3.69
C ILE A 240 18.52 1.09 -4.41
N LEU A 241 18.23 2.18 -3.68
CA LEU A 241 17.69 3.41 -4.27
C LEU A 241 18.69 4.05 -5.24
N VAL A 242 19.98 4.10 -4.89
CA VAL A 242 21.03 4.61 -5.78
C VAL A 242 21.17 3.75 -7.03
N GLU A 243 21.16 2.43 -6.90
CA GLU A 243 21.25 1.49 -8.02
C GLU A 243 20.05 1.63 -8.96
N MET A 244 18.83 1.67 -8.41
CA MET A 244 17.61 1.90 -9.18
C MET A 244 17.62 3.27 -9.87
N ALA A 245 18.14 4.32 -9.24
CA ALA A 245 18.20 5.65 -9.85
C ALA A 245 19.15 5.65 -11.06
N LYS A 246 20.31 4.99 -10.93
CA LYS A 246 21.26 4.82 -12.04
C LYS A 246 20.64 4.05 -13.20
N ALA A 247 19.99 2.91 -12.91
CA ALA A 247 19.32 2.08 -13.91
C ALA A 247 18.20 2.85 -14.63
N GLY A 248 17.34 3.55 -13.88
CA GLY A 248 16.26 4.33 -14.47
C GLY A 248 16.75 5.51 -15.30
N ARG A 249 17.80 6.22 -14.85
CA ARG A 249 18.42 7.31 -15.63
C ARG A 249 18.99 6.79 -16.96
N ALA A 250 19.71 5.67 -16.92
CA ALA A 250 20.24 5.03 -18.12
C ALA A 250 19.12 4.62 -19.10
N ALA A 251 18.04 4.00 -18.59
CA ALA A 251 16.93 3.55 -19.41
C ALA A 251 16.13 4.71 -20.04
N LEU A 252 16.02 5.84 -19.35
CA LEU A 252 15.34 7.04 -19.86
C LEU A 252 16.23 7.88 -20.78
N GLY A 253 17.50 7.51 -20.99
CA GLY A 253 18.46 8.33 -21.72
C GLY A 253 18.81 9.65 -21.01
N VAL A 254 18.51 9.75 -19.72
CA VAL A 254 18.81 10.90 -18.87
C VAL A 254 20.20 10.67 -18.25
N GLY A 255 21.24 10.78 -19.08
CA GLY A 255 22.62 10.52 -18.69
C GLY A 255 23.52 11.72 -18.93
N LEU A 256 23.93 12.38 -17.83
CA LEU A 256 25.04 13.32 -17.66
C LEU A 256 25.14 14.42 -18.73
N SER A 257 24.71 15.64 -18.36
CA SER A 257 25.12 16.87 -19.06
C SER A 257 26.61 16.78 -19.35
N GLN A 258 26.96 16.64 -20.64
CA GLN A 258 28.34 16.83 -21.06
C GLN A 258 28.70 18.25 -20.64
N GLU A 259 29.78 18.39 -19.86
CA GLU A 259 30.54 19.63 -19.84
C GLU A 259 30.79 19.98 -21.30
N THR A 260 30.09 21.00 -21.79
CA THR A 260 30.40 21.60 -23.08
C THR A 260 31.79 22.20 -22.93
N SER A 261 32.79 21.44 -23.38
CA SER A 261 34.09 21.96 -23.74
C SER A 261 33.86 23.12 -24.69
N VAL A 262 34.17 24.33 -24.26
CA VAL A 262 34.32 25.49 -25.13
C VAL A 262 35.66 25.31 -25.86
N PRO A 263 35.69 25.18 -27.20
CA PRO A 263 36.90 25.36 -27.98
C PRO A 263 37.02 26.84 -28.42
N PRO A 264 38.21 27.27 -28.86
CA PRO A 264 38.82 28.56 -28.52
C PRO A 264 38.19 29.79 -29.18
#